data_AF-A0AA42HTS1-F1
#
_entry.id   AF-A0AA42HTS1-F1
#
_cell.length_a   1.000
_cell.length_b   1.000
_cell.length_c   1.000
_cell.angle_alpha   90.00
_cell.angle_beta   90.00
_cell.angle_gamma   90.00
#
_symmetry.space_group_name_H-M   'P 1'
#
loop_
_entity.id
_entity.type
_entity.pdbx_description
1 polymer ?
#
loop_
_entity_poly.entity_id
_entity_poly.type
_entity_poly.pdbx_seq_one_letter_code
_entity_poly.pdbx_strand_id
1 'polypeptide(L)' 'MTELEAWLKKERGRAKRLAAHLGVSKARMSQIAKRVPREHLLAVRDFTEGAVSLEAMLQTPVQLESADA' A
#
# COMPACT_ATOMS: atom_id res chain seq x y z
N MET A 1 0.52 10.53 0.68
CA MET A 1 -0.38 9.47 0.15
C MET A 1 0.53 8.41 -0.44
N THR A 2 0.39 7.15 -0.03
CA THR A 2 1.23 6.05 -0.56
C THR A 2 0.71 5.59 -1.92
N GLU A 3 1.53 4.88 -2.67
CA GLU A 3 1.13 4.28 -3.94
C GLU A 3 -0.01 3.27 -3.76
N LEU A 4 0.04 2.47 -2.68
CA LEU A 4 -1.05 1.57 -2.32
C LEU A 4 -2.36 2.33 -2.06
N GLU A 5 -2.32 3.43 -1.29
CA GLU A 5 -3.50 4.25 -1.01
C GLU A 5 -4.08 4.84 -2.31
N ALA A 6 -3.23 5.29 -3.23
CA ALA A 6 -3.65 5.78 -4.55
C ALA A 6 -4.29 4.66 -5.38
N TRP A 7 -3.68 3.47 -5.42
CA TRP A 7 -4.19 2.31 -6.15
C TRP A 7 -5.54 1.83 -5.64
N LEU A 8 -5.74 1.86 -4.32
CA LEU A 8 -7.01 1.52 -3.67
C LEU A 8 -8.13 2.51 -4.01
N LYS A 9 -7.81 3.80 -4.19
CA LYS A 9 -8.78 4.85 -4.55
C LYS A 9 -9.22 4.81 -6.02
N LYS A 10 -8.41 4.21 -6.92
CA LYS A 10 -8.74 4.12 -8.35
C LYS A 10 -10.00 3.29 -8.65
N GLU A 11 -10.37 2.35 -7.77
CA GLU A 11 -11.55 1.50 -7.99
C GLU A 11 -12.26 1.20 -6.67
N ARG A 12 -13.57 1.47 -6.65
CA ARG A 12 -14.42 1.20 -5.50
C ARG A 12 -14.50 -0.31 -5.27
N GLY A 13 -13.96 -0.77 -4.15
CA GLY A 13 -14.04 -2.17 -3.72
C GLY A 13 -12.68 -2.85 -3.59
N ARG A 14 -11.61 -2.30 -4.17
CA ARG A 14 -10.23 -2.83 -4.00
C ARG A 14 -9.84 -2.95 -2.54
N ALA A 15 -10.15 -1.94 -1.71
CA ALA A 15 -9.85 -1.99 -0.28
C ALA A 15 -10.60 -3.11 0.44
N LYS A 16 -11.85 -3.40 0.06
CA LYS A 16 -12.62 -4.50 0.65
C LYS A 16 -12.05 -5.85 0.22
N ARG A 17 -11.71 -6.00 -1.06
CA ARG A 17 -11.13 -7.23 -1.61
C ARG A 17 -9.75 -7.52 -1.03
N LEU A 18 -8.88 -6.51 -0.94
CA LEU A 18 -7.57 -6.65 -0.33
C LEU A 18 -7.67 -6.94 1.17
N ALA A 19 -8.58 -6.29 1.90
CA ALA A 19 -8.83 -6.59 3.31
C ALA A 19 -9.25 -8.06 3.51
N ALA A 20 -10.16 -8.55 2.67
CA ALA A 20 -10.57 -9.96 2.69
C ALA A 20 -9.43 -10.92 2.34
N HIS A 21 -8.60 -10.57 1.35
CA HIS A 21 -7.44 -11.36 0.95
C HIS A 21 -6.40 -11.46 2.08
N LEU A 22 -6.17 -10.37 2.81
CA LEU A 22 -5.26 -10.33 3.96
C LEU A 22 -5.88 -10.84 5.27
N GLY A 23 -7.17 -11.16 5.29
CA GLY A 23 -7.89 -11.57 6.50
C GLY A 23 -8.02 -10.47 7.55
N VAL A 24 -7.99 -9.19 7.16
CA VAL A 24 -8.01 -8.04 8.09
C VAL A 24 -9.32 -7.27 8.00
N SER A 25 -9.63 -6.51 9.06
CA SER A 25 -10.78 -5.61 9.06
C SER A 25 -10.57 -4.42 8.12
N LYS A 26 -11.67 -3.77 7.69
CA LYS A 26 -11.61 -2.55 6.87
C LYS A 26 -10.84 -1.42 7.57
N ALA A 27 -10.99 -1.28 8.89
CA ALA A 27 -10.27 -0.29 9.67
C ALA A 27 -8.76 -0.58 9.67
N ARG A 28 -8.37 -1.85 9.83
CA ARG A 28 -6.97 -2.27 9.74
C ARG A 28 -6.40 -2.06 8.34
N MET A 29 -7.18 -2.34 7.29
CA MET A 29 -6.77 -2.07 5.91
C MET A 29 -6.47 -0.58 5.68
N SER A 30 -7.27 0.33 6.23
CA SER A 30 -6.99 1.78 6.14
C SER A 30 -5.66 2.17 6.81
N GLN A 31 -5.22 1.45 7.84
CA GLN A 31 -3.91 1.66 8.46
C GLN A 31 -2.79 1.05 7.61
N ILE A 32 -2.98 -0.18 7.11
CA ILE A 32 -2.03 -0.86 6.23
C ILE A 32 -1.79 -0.07 4.94
N ALA A 33 -2.84 0.54 4.39
CA ALA A 33 -2.73 1.40 3.20
C ALA A 33 -1.74 2.57 3.42
N LYS A 34 -1.67 3.10 4.65
CA LYS A 34 -0.72 4.17 5.00
C LYS A 34 0.69 3.65 5.24
N ARG A 35 0.82 2.44 5.78
CA ARG A 35 2.11 1.78 6.05
C ARG A 35 1.94 0.26 6.02
N VAL A 36 2.48 -0.38 4.99
CA VAL A 36 2.33 -1.82 4.78
C VAL A 36 3.30 -2.57 5.71
N PRO A 37 2.79 -3.44 6.61
CA PRO A 37 3.65 -4.30 7.43
C PRO A 37 4.43 -5.28 6.55
N ARG A 38 5.65 -5.65 6.99
CA ARG A 38 6.53 -6.55 6.21
C ARG A 38 5.87 -7.89 5.87
N GLU A 39 5.06 -8.42 6.78
CA GLU A 39 4.29 -9.67 6.61
C GLU A 39 3.25 -9.60 5.47
N HIS A 40 2.82 -8.40 5.07
CA HIS A 40 1.82 -8.20 4.02
C HIS A 40 2.40 -7.72 2.68
N LEU A 41 3.71 -7.42 2.60
CA LEU A 41 4.32 -6.84 1.39
C LEU A 41 4.14 -7.75 0.16
N LEU A 42 4.48 -9.04 0.29
CA LEU A 42 4.37 -9.99 -0.82
C LEU A 42 2.90 -10.20 -1.20
N ALA A 43 2.02 -10.37 -0.22
CA ALA A 43 0.59 -10.56 -0.47
C ALA A 43 -0.04 -9.36 -1.19
N VAL A 44 0.34 -8.13 -0.84
CA VAL A 44 -0.13 -6.93 -1.54
C VAL A 44 0.44 -6.85 -2.96
N ARG A 45 1.74 -7.14 -3.15
CA ARG A 45 2.35 -7.17 -4.50
C ARG A 45 1.63 -8.18 -5.40
N ASP A 46 1.44 -9.39 -4.91
CA ASP A 46 0.86 -10.49 -5.68
C ASP A 46 -0.63 -10.21 -5.96
N PHE A 47 -1.37 -9.65 -5.01
CA PHE A 47 -2.78 -9.25 -5.22
C PHE A 47 -2.94 -8.10 -6.23
N THR A 48 -1.97 -7.20 -6.28
CA THR A 48 -1.97 -6.07 -7.24
C THR A 48 -1.36 -6.44 -8.58
N GLU A 49 -0.92 -7.70 -8.76
CA GLU A 49 -0.23 -8.18 -9.96
C GLU A 49 0.99 -7.30 -10.31
N GLY A 50 1.68 -6.78 -9.30
CA GLY A 50 2.82 -5.88 -9.47
C GLY A 50 2.47 -4.43 -9.75
N ALA A 51 1.18 -4.05 -9.77
CA ALA A 51 0.77 -2.65 -9.91
C ALA A 51 1.16 -1.76 -8.71
N VAL A 52 1.49 -2.38 -7.57
CA VAL A 52 2.16 -1.73 -6.44
C VAL A 52 3.42 -2.53 -6.12
N SER A 53 4.59 -1.91 -6.30
CA SER A 53 5.88 -2.59 -6.12
C SER A 53 6.28 -2.70 -4.64
N LEU A 54 7.22 -3.60 -4.34
CA LEU A 54 7.76 -3.75 -2.98
C LEU A 54 8.52 -2.50 -2.57
N GLU A 55 9.26 -1.90 -3.50
CA GLU A 55 10.00 -0.66 -3.32
C GLU A 55 9.04 0.47 -2.93
N ALA A 56 7.91 0.62 -3.62
CA ALA A 56 6.91 1.63 -3.33
C ALA A 56 6.27 1.47 -1.94
N MET A 57 6.11 0.22 -1.47
CA MET A 57 5.59 -0.07 -0.12
C MET A 57 6.64 0.10 0.98
N LEU A 58 7.92 -0.13 0.65
CA LEU A 58 9.06 0.01 1.57
C LEU A 58 9.57 1.45 1.66
N GLN A 59 9.29 2.27 0.65
CA GLN A 59 9.51 3.71 0.69
C GLN A 59 8.60 4.35 1.75
N THR A 60 9.10 4.31 2.99
CA THR A 60 8.88 5.39 3.95
C THR A 60 9.31 6.66 3.22
N PRO A 61 8.55 7.77 3.27
CA PRO A 61 8.97 9.01 2.63
C PRO A 61 10.33 9.42 3.23
N VAL A 62 11.40 9.05 2.54
CA VAL A 62 12.64 9.80 2.62
C VAL A 62 12.27 11.05 1.85
N GLN A 63 11.90 12.09 2.59
CA GLN A 63 11.99 13.44 2.05
C GLN A 63 13.47 13.60 1.70
N LEU A 64 13.81 13.30 0.44
CA LEU A 64 14.98 13.87 -0.20
C LEU A 64 14.67 15.36 -0.21
N GLU A 65 15.03 16.03 0.88
CA GLU A 65 15.15 17.47 0.89
C GLU A 65 16.08 17.80 -0.27
N SER A 66 15.52 18.49 -1.25
CA SER A 66 16.26 19.13 -2.33
C SER A 66 17.35 19.99 -1.71
N ALA A 67 18.55 19.44 -1.61
CA ALA A 67 19.77 20.21 -1.47
C ALA A 67 20.12 20.73 -2.86
N ASP A 68 19.40 21.76 -3.30
CA ASP A 68 19.80 22.61 -4.42
C ASP A 68 19.27 24.03 -4.15
N ALA A 69 20.09 24.79 -3.43
CA ALA A 69 20.14 26.24 -3.43
C ALA A 69 21.51 26.69 -2.90
#